data_AF-A0A673KQK3-F1
#
_entry.id   AF-A0A673KQK3-F1
#
_cell.length_a   1.000
_cell.length_b   1.000
_cell.length_c   1.000
_cell.angle_alpha   90.00
_cell.angle_beta   90.00
_cell.angle_gamma   90.00
#
_symmetry.space_group_name_H-M   'P 1'
#
loop_
_entity.id
_entity.type
_entity.pdbx_description
1 polymer ?
#
loop_
_entity_poly.entity_id
_entity_poly.type
_entity_poly.pdbx_seq_one_letter_code
_entity_poly.pdbx_strand_id
1 'polypeptide(L)'
;SYESLFKPYIRDGLTEVWVEDPYVRHVHQLYNFLRFCEMLLKCQCKVKTIHLLTSQDEDSSAQQTSALAEIKQSLRSQNVCLDIQYSSTIHDREIRFNNGWIIKIGRGLDYFKKPKGRFSVGYCDYDFRECHETTVDVFHTKHTKKT
;
A
#
# COMPACT_ATOMS: atom_id res chain seq x y z
N SER A 1 -10.55 2.33 6.86
CA SER A 1 -9.26 2.88 6.40
C SER A 1 -8.17 1.81 6.41
N TYR A 2 -6.98 2.11 5.88
CA TYR A 2 -5.82 1.20 6.00
C TYR A 2 -5.39 1.01 7.44
N GLU A 3 -5.43 2.06 8.26
CA GLU A 3 -5.07 1.96 9.67
C GLU A 3 -5.93 0.92 10.38
N SER A 4 -7.26 1.00 10.23
CA SER A 4 -8.19 0.01 10.80
C SER A 4 -7.91 -1.41 10.30
N LEU A 5 -7.51 -1.59 9.04
CA LEU A 5 -7.25 -2.89 8.45
C LEU A 5 -5.93 -3.53 8.93
N PHE A 6 -4.84 -2.75 8.95
CA PHE A 6 -3.49 -3.28 9.18
C PHE A 6 -3.02 -3.20 10.63
N LYS A 7 -3.65 -2.37 11.46
CA LYS A 7 -3.29 -2.16 12.88
C LYS A 7 -3.06 -3.46 13.68
N PRO A 8 -3.86 -4.54 13.53
CA PRO A 8 -3.61 -5.79 14.27
C PRO A 8 -2.29 -6.50 13.92
N TYR A 9 -1.74 -6.23 12.73
CA TYR A 9 -0.57 -6.91 12.15
C TYR A 9 0.72 -6.07 12.24
N ILE A 10 0.57 -4.76 12.50
CA ILE A 10 1.69 -3.84 12.75
C ILE A 10 2.02 -3.92 14.25
N ARG A 11 3.01 -4.74 14.58
CA ARG A 11 3.51 -4.94 15.96
C ARG A 11 4.98 -4.52 16.07
N ASP A 12 5.46 -4.47 17.31
CA ASP A 12 6.87 -4.19 17.62
C ASP A 12 7.80 -5.09 16.80
N GLY A 13 8.78 -4.46 16.15
CA GLY A 13 9.78 -5.14 15.31
C GLY A 13 9.50 -5.10 13.81
N LEU A 14 8.38 -4.53 13.34
CA LEU A 14 8.18 -4.26 11.92
C LEU A 14 9.20 -3.23 11.41
N THR A 15 10.12 -3.67 10.56
CA THR A 15 11.16 -2.80 9.98
C THR A 15 11.15 -2.76 8.45
N GLU A 16 10.51 -3.74 7.82
CA GLU A 16 10.54 -3.89 6.37
C GLU A 16 9.21 -4.43 5.84
N VAL A 17 8.74 -3.83 4.75
CA VAL A 17 7.44 -4.09 4.13
C VAL A 17 7.62 -4.29 2.63
N TRP A 18 6.95 -5.29 2.06
CA TRP A 18 6.83 -5.48 0.62
C TRP A 18 5.39 -5.29 0.20
N VAL A 19 5.18 -4.54 -0.88
CA VAL A 19 3.88 -4.27 -1.49
C VAL A 19 3.98 -4.65 -2.95
N GLU A 20 3.27 -5.71 -3.33
CA GLU A 20 3.06 -6.10 -4.70
C GLU A 20 1.65 -5.69 -5.09
N ASP A 21 1.52 -4.67 -5.95
CA ASP A 21 0.23 -4.19 -6.44
C ASP A 21 0.37 -3.68 -7.88
N PRO A 22 -0.20 -4.37 -8.89
CA PRO A 22 -0.10 -3.96 -10.30
C PRO A 22 -0.80 -2.64 -10.65
N TYR A 23 -1.63 -2.10 -9.75
CA TYR A 23 -2.52 -0.96 -10.01
C TYR A 23 -2.14 0.27 -9.20
N VAL A 24 -0.84 0.57 -9.03
CA VAL A 24 -0.38 1.86 -8.49
C VAL A 24 0.00 2.80 -9.63
N ARG A 25 -0.99 3.23 -10.42
CA ARG A 25 -0.77 3.96 -11.69
C ARG A 25 -1.38 5.36 -11.66
N HIS A 26 -2.68 5.44 -11.40
CA HIS A 26 -3.44 6.68 -11.44
C HIS A 26 -3.31 7.48 -10.14
N VAL A 27 -3.64 8.77 -10.21
CA VAL A 27 -3.52 9.72 -9.10
C VAL A 27 -4.19 9.22 -7.81
N HIS A 28 -5.40 8.66 -7.87
CA HIS A 28 -6.07 8.15 -6.67
C HIS A 28 -5.38 6.92 -6.08
N GLN A 29 -4.74 6.10 -6.91
CA GLN A 29 -3.97 4.91 -6.52
C GLN A 29 -2.63 5.31 -5.88
N LEU A 30 -1.98 6.34 -6.43
CA LEU A 30 -0.79 6.95 -5.83
C LEU A 30 -1.11 7.53 -4.44
N TYR A 31 -2.25 8.20 -4.28
CA TYR A 31 -2.70 8.66 -2.97
C TYR A 31 -3.07 7.53 -2.02
N ASN A 32 -3.60 6.41 -2.53
CA ASN A 32 -3.84 5.20 -1.75
C ASN A 32 -2.52 4.64 -1.20
N PHE A 33 -1.51 4.51 -2.06
CA PHE A 33 -0.17 4.09 -1.63
C PHE A 33 0.47 5.08 -0.64
N LEU A 34 0.36 6.39 -0.88
CA LEU A 34 0.85 7.41 0.05
C LEU A 34 0.19 7.27 1.44
N ARG A 35 -1.14 7.13 1.52
CA ARG A 35 -1.85 6.91 2.79
C ARG A 35 -1.42 5.63 3.49
N PHE A 36 -1.12 4.58 2.73
CA PHE A 36 -0.56 3.35 3.28
C PHE A 36 0.82 3.60 3.92
N CYS A 37 1.70 4.34 3.24
CA CYS A 37 2.99 4.74 3.79
C CYS A 37 2.85 5.63 5.04
N GLU A 38 1.93 6.61 5.04
CA GLU A 38 1.66 7.47 6.19
C GLU A 38 1.20 6.67 7.42
N MET A 39 0.38 5.64 7.23
CA MET A 39 0.00 4.73 8.30
C MET A 39 1.22 4.02 8.90
N LEU A 40 2.15 3.54 8.07
CA LEU A 40 3.41 2.92 8.52
C LEU A 40 4.32 3.90 9.27
N LEU A 41 4.21 5.21 9.03
CA LEU A 41 4.94 6.23 9.78
C LEU A 41 4.26 6.59 11.12
N LYS A 42 2.93 6.55 11.16
CA LYS A 42 2.13 6.91 12.35
C LYS A 42 2.15 5.82 13.42
N CYS A 43 2.05 4.57 13.01
CA CYS A 43 2.23 3.47 13.94
C CYS A 43 3.65 3.61 14.53
N GLN A 44 3.83 3.36 15.83
CA GLN A 44 5.15 3.38 16.50
C GLN A 44 6.13 2.30 15.96
N CYS A 45 5.89 1.79 14.76
CA CYS A 45 6.76 0.87 14.06
C CYS A 45 8.00 1.58 13.53
N LYS A 46 9.10 0.82 13.49
CA LYS A 46 10.41 1.28 13.07
C LYS A 46 10.66 0.88 11.61
N VAL A 47 9.66 1.06 10.76
CA VAL A 47 9.78 0.74 9.32
C VAL A 47 10.87 1.61 8.74
N LYS A 48 11.88 0.96 8.15
CA LYS A 48 13.02 1.61 7.50
C LYS A 48 13.00 1.44 5.99
N THR A 49 12.38 0.36 5.51
CA THR A 49 12.40 0.01 4.09
C THR A 49 11.02 -0.43 3.64
N ILE A 50 10.57 0.13 2.53
CA ILE A 50 9.35 -0.26 1.82
C ILE A 50 9.77 -0.65 0.41
N HIS A 51 9.36 -1.83 -0.04
CA HIS A 51 9.56 -2.32 -1.40
C HIS A 51 8.23 -2.29 -2.12
N LEU A 52 8.14 -1.52 -3.20
CA LEU A 52 6.98 -1.48 -4.08
C LEU A 52 7.30 -2.18 -5.39
N LEU A 53 6.56 -3.23 -5.71
CA LEU A 53 6.53 -3.87 -7.02
C LEU A 53 5.18 -3.55 -7.68
N THR A 54 5.21 -2.76 -8.75
CA THR A 54 4.01 -2.34 -9.49
C THR A 54 4.19 -2.59 -10.99
N SER A 55 3.11 -2.51 -11.75
CA SER A 55 3.21 -2.44 -13.21
C SER A 55 3.32 -1.00 -13.68
N GLN A 56 4.02 -0.81 -14.79
CA GLN A 56 4.14 0.49 -15.45
C GLN A 56 2.86 0.79 -16.24
N ASP A 57 2.40 2.03 -16.18
CA ASP A 57 1.30 2.52 -17.00
C ASP A 57 1.77 2.74 -18.45
N GLU A 58 1.05 2.21 -19.44
CA GLU A 58 1.43 2.33 -20.86
C GLU A 58 1.19 3.75 -21.40
N ASP A 59 0.16 4.43 -20.91
CA ASP A 59 -0.28 5.73 -21.42
C ASP A 59 0.33 6.91 -20.64
N SER A 60 0.53 6.74 -19.33
CA SER A 60 0.91 7.80 -18.38
C SER A 60 2.10 7.43 -17.50
N SER A 61 3.04 6.61 -18.01
CA SER A 61 4.25 6.18 -17.31
C SER A 61 5.06 7.31 -16.67
N ALA A 62 5.18 8.46 -17.35
CA ALA A 62 5.93 9.62 -16.86
C ALA A 62 5.29 10.22 -15.60
N GLN A 63 3.96 10.33 -15.57
CA GLN A 63 3.23 10.84 -14.40
C GLN A 63 3.38 9.91 -13.21
N GLN A 64 3.19 8.60 -13.43
CA GLN A 64 3.36 7.57 -12.41
C GLN A 64 4.78 7.63 -11.81
N THR A 65 5.80 7.66 -12.68
CA THR A 65 7.21 7.67 -12.27
C THR A 65 7.56 8.93 -11.48
N SER A 66 7.12 10.11 -11.95
CA SER A 66 7.35 11.38 -11.25
C SER A 66 6.71 11.38 -9.86
N ALA A 67 5.45 10.96 -9.77
CA ALA A 67 4.73 10.94 -8.50
C ALA A 67 5.33 9.93 -7.51
N LEU A 68 5.72 8.73 -7.97
CA LEU A 68 6.41 7.76 -7.11
C LEU A 68 7.80 8.24 -6.68
N ALA A 69 8.51 8.99 -7.52
CA ALA A 69 9.77 9.62 -7.15
C ALA A 69 9.59 10.71 -6.08
N GLU A 70 8.53 11.51 -6.16
CA GLU A 70 8.15 12.47 -5.12
C GLU A 70 7.85 11.77 -3.79
N ILE A 71 7.05 10.69 -3.82
CA ILE A 71 6.75 9.89 -2.62
C ILE A 71 8.05 9.31 -2.03
N LYS A 72 8.94 8.77 -2.87
CA LYS A 72 10.24 8.24 -2.45
C LYS A 72 11.10 9.30 -1.76
N GLN A 73 11.17 10.50 -2.31
CA GLN A 73 11.94 11.59 -1.73
C GLN A 73 11.32 12.08 -0.41
N SER A 74 9.99 12.17 -0.34
CA SER A 74 9.27 12.52 0.88
C SER A 74 9.53 11.51 2.00
N LEU A 75 9.44 10.21 1.72
CA LEU A 75 9.73 9.15 2.69
C LEU A 75 11.19 9.15 3.14
N ARG A 76 12.13 9.47 2.24
CA ARG A 76 13.54 9.59 2.58
C ARG A 76 13.78 10.68 3.63
N SER A 77 13.03 11.79 3.59
CA SER A 77 13.10 12.84 4.62
C SER A 77 12.69 12.36 6.01
N GLN A 78 11.89 11.29 6.07
CA GLN A 78 11.45 10.62 7.30
C GLN A 78 12.33 9.40 7.66
N ASN A 79 13.52 9.27 7.04
CA ASN A 79 14.43 8.13 7.19
C ASN A 79 13.86 6.77 6.74
N VAL A 80 12.90 6.78 5.81
CA VAL A 80 12.36 5.56 5.18
C VAL A 80 12.84 5.45 3.74
N CYS A 81 13.47 4.33 3.42
CA CYS A 81 13.86 4.00 2.06
C CYS A 81 12.67 3.37 1.31
N LEU A 82 12.31 3.94 0.15
CA LEU A 82 11.36 3.34 -0.76
C LEU A 82 12.11 2.79 -1.98
N ASP A 83 12.13 1.46 -2.13
CA ASP A 83 12.56 0.79 -3.35
C ASP A 83 11.36 0.56 -4.28
N ILE A 84 11.52 0.86 -5.56
CA ILE A 84 10.43 0.78 -6.54
C ILE A 84 10.93 -0.04 -7.72
N GLN A 85 10.23 -1.11 -8.00
CA GLN A 85 10.48 -2.01 -9.12
C GLN A 85 9.23 -2.10 -9.99
N TYR A 86 9.46 -2.20 -11.30
CA TYR A 86 8.39 -2.32 -12.27
C TYR A 86 8.41 -3.72 -12.89
N SER A 87 7.24 -4.34 -13.00
CA SER A 87 7.04 -5.59 -13.73
C SER A 87 5.73 -5.60 -14.48
N SER A 88 5.76 -6.00 -15.75
CA SER A 88 4.57 -6.15 -16.60
C SER A 88 3.85 -7.48 -16.41
N THR A 89 4.45 -8.45 -15.71
CA THR A 89 3.92 -9.82 -15.57
C THR A 89 3.26 -10.09 -14.22
N ILE A 90 3.27 -9.12 -13.30
CA ILE A 90 2.63 -9.28 -12.00
C ILE A 90 1.12 -9.11 -12.10
N HIS A 91 0.40 -9.99 -11.43
CA HIS A 91 -1.06 -9.94 -11.31
C HIS A 91 -1.53 -10.08 -9.86
N ASP A 92 -0.68 -10.63 -9.01
CA ASP A 92 -0.96 -10.84 -7.61
C ASP A 92 -0.94 -9.53 -6.83
N ARG A 93 -1.78 -9.47 -5.79
CA ARG A 93 -1.88 -8.34 -4.86
C ARG A 93 -1.52 -8.86 -3.48
N GLU A 94 -0.34 -8.52 -3.01
CA GLU A 94 0.22 -9.06 -1.78
C GLU A 94 0.98 -7.99 -1.00
N ILE A 95 0.70 -7.92 0.30
CA ILE A 95 1.44 -7.08 1.24
C ILE A 95 2.09 -8.00 2.26
N ARG A 96 3.41 -7.93 2.36
CA ARG A 96 4.19 -8.76 3.29
C ARG A 96 4.90 -7.88 4.30
N PHE A 97 4.88 -8.35 5.55
CA PHE A 97 5.59 -7.74 6.65
C PHE A 97 6.72 -8.67 7.11
N ASN A 98 7.87 -8.12 7.47
CA ASN A 98 9.03 -8.92 7.90
C ASN A 98 8.81 -9.66 9.23
N ASN A 99 7.75 -9.34 9.97
CA ASN A 99 7.30 -10.09 11.14
C ASN A 99 6.50 -11.37 10.79
N GLY A 100 6.31 -11.66 9.51
CA GLY A 100 5.71 -12.90 9.00
C GLY A 100 4.24 -12.80 8.60
N TRP A 101 3.59 -11.64 8.75
CA TRP A 101 2.24 -11.43 8.23
C TRP A 101 2.24 -11.21 6.72
N ILE A 102 1.28 -11.82 6.05
CA ILE A 102 1.03 -11.65 4.61
C ILE A 102 -0.46 -11.35 4.45
N ILE A 103 -0.79 -10.27 3.75
CA ILE A 103 -2.16 -9.82 3.52
C ILE A 103 -2.38 -9.75 2.02
N LYS A 104 -3.34 -10.52 1.51
CA LYS A 104 -3.80 -10.46 0.12
C LYS A 104 -5.15 -9.78 0.07
N ILE A 105 -5.27 -8.75 -0.78
CA ILE A 105 -6.52 -8.01 -0.94
C ILE A 105 -6.96 -8.18 -2.39
N GLY A 106 -8.19 -8.65 -2.60
CA GLY A 106 -8.72 -8.93 -3.93
C GLY A 106 -8.58 -7.76 -4.91
N ARG A 107 -8.69 -6.51 -4.42
CA ARG A 107 -8.52 -5.28 -5.21
C ARG A 107 -7.21 -4.52 -4.94
N GLY A 108 -6.29 -5.09 -4.17
CA GLY A 108 -5.07 -4.42 -3.73
C GLY A 108 -5.39 -3.23 -2.83
N LEU A 109 -4.64 -2.14 -2.97
CA LEU A 109 -4.90 -0.90 -2.22
C LEU A 109 -6.12 -0.13 -2.78
N ASP A 110 -6.61 -0.43 -3.99
CA ASP A 110 -7.68 0.33 -4.67
C ASP A 110 -9.10 -0.25 -4.47
N TYR A 111 -9.47 -0.50 -3.21
CA TYR A 111 -10.80 -0.99 -2.84
C TYR A 111 -11.79 0.11 -2.43
N PHE A 112 -11.39 1.39 -2.41
CA PHE A 112 -12.29 2.49 -2.04
C PHE A 112 -13.11 2.99 -3.23
N LYS A 113 -14.39 3.31 -3.00
CA LYS A 113 -15.22 3.99 -3.99
C LYS A 113 -14.82 5.46 -4.11
N LYS A 114 -15.22 6.07 -5.22
CA LYS A 114 -15.14 7.52 -5.41
C LYS A 114 -16.02 8.22 -4.36
N PRO A 115 -15.60 9.39 -3.83
CA PRO A 115 -16.43 10.15 -2.90
C PRO A 115 -17.72 10.64 -3.59
N LYS A 116 -18.81 10.79 -2.81
CA LYS A 116 -20.12 11.23 -3.31
C LYS A 116 -20.10 12.69 -3.81
N GLY A 117 -19.18 13.50 -3.30
CA GLY A 117 -18.99 14.88 -3.73
C GLY A 117 -17.66 15.45 -3.22
N ARG A 118 -17.37 16.70 -3.58
CA ARG A 118 -16.11 17.38 -3.18
C ARG A 118 -16.01 17.62 -1.68
N PHE A 119 -17.15 17.82 -1.01
CA PHE A 119 -17.23 18.09 0.43
C PHE A 119 -18.13 17.07 1.15
N SER A 120 -18.02 15.80 0.76
CA SER A 120 -18.76 14.72 1.43
C SER A 120 -17.95 14.14 2.60
N VAL A 121 -18.64 13.71 3.65
CA VAL A 121 -18.05 12.87 4.69
C VAL A 121 -17.38 11.65 4.04
N GLY A 122 -16.18 11.31 4.50
CA GLY A 122 -15.34 10.28 3.89
C GLY A 122 -14.38 10.79 2.81
N TYR A 123 -14.33 12.10 2.51
CA TYR A 123 -13.36 12.62 1.52
C TYR A 123 -11.91 12.49 2.00
N CYS A 124 -11.61 12.96 3.22
CA CYS A 124 -10.27 12.90 3.82
C CYS A 124 -10.07 11.64 4.66
N ASP A 125 -11.07 11.30 5.49
CA ASP A 125 -11.02 10.15 6.38
C ASP A 125 -11.64 8.91 5.72
N TYR A 126 -10.81 7.90 5.47
CA TYR A 126 -11.19 6.69 4.76
C TYR A 126 -11.86 5.63 5.65
N ASP A 127 -12.08 5.90 6.94
CA ASP A 127 -12.98 5.09 7.76
C ASP A 127 -14.46 5.38 7.45
N PHE A 128 -14.77 6.57 6.94
CA PHE A 128 -16.12 6.92 6.47
C PHE A 128 -16.31 6.73 4.97
N ARG A 129 -15.29 6.26 4.24
CA ARG A 129 -15.36 6.08 2.79
C ARG A 129 -15.99 4.73 2.44
N GLU A 130 -17.00 4.76 1.56
CA GLU A 130 -17.59 3.52 1.04
C GLU A 130 -16.55 2.70 0.26
N CYS A 131 -16.60 1.38 0.42
CA CYS A 131 -15.70 0.44 -0.24
C CYS A 131 -16.42 -0.31 -1.37
N HIS A 132 -15.65 -0.75 -2.35
CA HIS A 132 -16.03 -1.81 -3.26
C HIS A 132 -15.99 -3.16 -2.53
N GLU A 133 -16.81 -4.10 -2.98
CA GLU A 133 -16.72 -5.48 -2.52
C GLU A 133 -15.33 -6.05 -2.86
N THR A 134 -14.69 -6.66 -1.87
CA THR A 134 -13.38 -7.30 -1.99
C THR A 134 -13.21 -8.31 -0.86
N THR A 135 -12.36 -9.30 -1.07
CA THR A 135 -11.87 -10.19 -0.01
C THR A 135 -10.56 -9.65 0.56
N VAL A 136 -10.30 -9.96 1.83
CA VAL A 136 -9.02 -9.76 2.48
C VAL A 136 -8.63 -11.08 3.15
N ASP A 137 -7.59 -11.70 2.62
CA ASP A 137 -7.05 -12.97 3.10
C ASP A 137 -5.77 -12.69 3.88
N VAL A 138 -5.69 -13.21 5.10
CA VAL A 138 -4.58 -12.95 6.02
C VAL A 138 -3.88 -14.26 6.35
N PHE A 139 -2.57 -14.28 6.13
CA PHE A 139 -1.71 -15.44 6.36
C PHE A 139 -0.57 -15.07 7.30
N HIS A 140 0.00 -16.08 7.94
CA HIS A 140 1.20 -15.94 8.75
C HIS A 140 2.21 -17.02 8.33
N THR A 141 3.47 -16.63 8.09
CA THR A 141 4.53 -17.51 7.55
C THR A 141 4.76 -18.78 8.35
N LYS A 142 4.58 -18.75 9.68
CA LYS A 142 4.59 -19.93 10.58
C LYS A 142 3.61 -21.04 10.16
N HIS A 143 2.53 -20.71 9.46
CA HIS A 143 1.48 -21.65 9.07
C HIS A 143 1.44 -21.92 7.56
N THR A 144 2.41 -21.40 6.81
CA THR A 144 2.59 -21.66 5.37
C THR A 144 3.78 -22.59 5.17
N LYS A 145 3.63 -23.62 4.33
CA LYS A 145 4.80 -24.41 3.90
C LYS A 145 5.77 -23.49 3.17
N LYS A 146 7.04 -23.50 3.59
CA LYS A 146 8.11 -22.93 2.78
C LYS A 146 8.33 -23.86 1.59
N THR A 147 7.98 -23.39 0.39
CA THR A 147 8.36 -24.05 -0.85
C THR A 147 9.83 -23.79 -1.14
#